data_AF-A0AAD7GP23-F1
#
_entry.id   AF-A0AAD7GP23-F1
#
_cell.length_a   1.000
_cell.length_b   1.000
_cell.length_c   1.000
_cell.angle_alpha   90.00
_cell.angle_beta   90.00
_cell.angle_gamma   90.00
#
_symmetry.space_group_name_H-M   'P 1'
#
loop_
_entity.id
_entity.type
_entity.pdbx_description
1 polymer ?
#
loop_
_entity_poly.entity_id
_entity_poly.type
_entity_poly.pdbx_seq_one_letter_code
_entity_poly.pdbx_strand_id
1 'polypeptide(L)'
;LGYRACGYKPDLIDYNTYVALRRAFLRSPRGRAALLYGGIVGRLARSEVDLDEIFRGPSDDAFINGICLWDCRSSFAYWDDCLSDQELDLICGVYHIATGQSDVHGEQMATLSWWPRPQTFASSGLNVGWWTPMWEAWYQKRLQQLESGTGILANHSKWKHNLQLERKAPSYIEAIEKCSAQILEILR
;
A
#
# COMPACT_ATOMS: atom_id res chain seq x y z
N LEU A 1 9.50 -8.16 -5.09
CA LEU A 1 10.03 -9.56 -5.01
C LEU A 1 10.69 -10.01 -6.33
N GLY A 2 10.78 -9.12 -7.32
CA GLY A 2 11.56 -9.29 -8.53
C GLY A 2 10.76 -9.87 -9.70
N TYR A 3 11.49 -10.17 -10.77
CA TYR A 3 10.96 -10.73 -12.00
C TYR A 3 10.92 -12.27 -11.92
N ARG A 4 9.91 -12.87 -12.55
CA ARG A 4 9.69 -14.32 -12.59
C ARG A 4 9.27 -14.75 -13.99
N ALA A 5 9.69 -15.97 -14.36
CA ALA A 5 9.37 -16.57 -15.64
C ALA A 5 7.87 -16.88 -15.80
N CYS A 6 7.44 -17.04 -17.05
CA CYS A 6 6.06 -17.36 -17.39
C CYS A 6 5.61 -18.65 -16.69
N GLY A 7 4.40 -18.62 -16.14
CA GLY A 7 3.80 -19.75 -15.41
C GLY A 7 4.27 -19.93 -13.97
N TYR A 8 5.16 -19.07 -13.45
CA TYR A 8 5.56 -19.13 -12.05
C TYR A 8 4.36 -18.94 -11.12
N LYS A 9 4.24 -19.84 -10.14
CA LYS A 9 3.19 -19.83 -9.12
C LYS A 9 3.86 -19.88 -7.75
N PRO A 10 3.81 -18.78 -6.98
CA PRO A 10 4.39 -18.79 -5.65
C PRO A 10 3.69 -19.77 -4.75
N ASP A 11 4.47 -20.39 -3.88
CA ASP A 11 3.99 -21.31 -2.86
C ASP A 11 4.07 -20.70 -1.44
N LEU A 12 3.91 -21.56 -0.43
CA LEU A 12 4.01 -21.15 0.97
C LEU A 12 5.43 -20.71 1.35
N ILE A 13 6.47 -21.27 0.72
CA ILE A 13 7.87 -20.89 0.96
C ILE A 13 8.10 -19.46 0.44
N ASP A 14 7.57 -19.16 -0.76
CA ASP A 14 7.62 -17.81 -1.32
C ASP A 14 6.86 -16.79 -0.46
N TYR A 15 5.72 -17.18 0.10
CA TYR A 15 4.97 -16.34 1.03
C TYR A 15 5.78 -16.07 2.32
N ASN A 16 6.36 -17.10 2.93
CA ASN A 16 7.18 -16.95 4.14
C ASN A 16 8.42 -16.08 3.89
N THR A 17 9.05 -16.24 2.72
CA THR A 17 10.19 -15.41 2.28
C THR A 17 9.77 -13.95 2.16
N TYR A 18 8.62 -13.69 1.53
CA TYR A 18 8.03 -12.36 1.48
C TYR A 18 7.79 -11.77 2.88
N VAL A 19 7.20 -12.54 3.78
CA VAL A 19 6.91 -12.06 5.16
C VAL A 19 8.19 -11.69 5.89
N ALA A 20 9.25 -12.50 5.77
CA ALA A 20 10.55 -12.23 6.36
C ALA A 20 11.18 -10.94 5.80
N LEU A 21 11.18 -10.77 4.48
CA LEU A 21 11.70 -9.57 3.82
C LEU A 21 10.91 -8.32 4.20
N ARG A 22 9.57 -8.39 4.19
CA ARG A 22 8.70 -7.29 4.59
C ARG A 22 8.97 -6.90 6.05
N ARG A 23 9.05 -7.88 6.96
CA ARG A 23 9.36 -7.63 8.37
C ARG A 23 10.71 -6.93 8.54
N ALA A 24 11.75 -7.41 7.85
CA ALA A 24 13.07 -6.78 7.92
C ALA A 24 13.02 -5.32 7.45
N PHE A 25 12.33 -5.04 6.34
CA PHE A 25 12.13 -3.69 5.83
C PHE A 25 11.34 -2.80 6.80
N LEU A 26 10.21 -3.29 7.32
CA LEU A 26 9.36 -2.52 8.24
C LEU A 26 10.03 -2.23 9.59
N ARG A 27 11.03 -3.02 10.00
CA ARG A 27 11.81 -2.74 11.21
C ARG A 27 12.95 -1.75 11.00
N SER A 28 13.20 -1.34 9.77
CA SER A 28 14.10 -0.22 9.47
C SER A 28 13.40 1.13 9.76
N PRO A 29 14.12 2.26 9.75
CA PRO A 29 13.50 3.59 9.89
C PRO A 29 12.35 3.86 8.89
N ARG A 30 12.38 3.20 7.72
CA ARG A 30 11.32 3.30 6.69
C ARG A 30 9.98 2.71 7.15
N GLY A 31 9.97 1.90 8.21
CA GLY A 31 8.75 1.40 8.85
C GLY A 31 7.83 2.50 9.33
N ARG A 32 8.39 3.61 9.83
CA ARG A 32 7.62 4.79 10.22
C ARG A 32 6.83 5.36 9.05
N ALA A 33 7.47 5.55 7.89
CA ALA A 33 6.81 6.03 6.67
C ALA A 33 5.68 5.09 6.25
N ALA A 34 5.89 3.77 6.32
CA ALA A 34 4.85 2.78 6.04
C ALA A 34 3.67 2.85 7.02
N LEU A 35 3.94 3.06 8.31
CA LEU A 35 2.90 3.21 9.32
C LEU A 35 2.06 4.47 9.09
N LEU A 36 2.73 5.60 8.78
CA LEU A 36 2.09 6.89 8.49
C LEU A 36 1.34 6.92 7.16
N TYR A 37 1.75 6.10 6.19
CA TYR A 37 1.06 5.96 4.90
C TYR A 37 -0.42 5.58 5.07
N GLY A 38 -0.76 4.84 6.14
CA GLY A 38 -2.13 4.43 6.43
C GLY A 38 -2.67 3.38 5.44
N GLY A 39 -3.99 3.16 5.47
CA GLY A 39 -4.65 2.15 4.65
C GLY A 39 -4.06 0.75 4.84
N ILE A 40 -3.94 -0.01 3.74
CA ILE A 40 -3.37 -1.37 3.77
C ILE A 40 -1.89 -1.37 4.15
N VAL A 41 -1.12 -0.37 3.73
CA VAL A 41 0.33 -0.26 4.03
C VAL A 41 0.53 -0.05 5.52
N GLY A 42 -0.16 0.94 6.09
CA GLY A 42 -0.14 1.22 7.53
C GLY A 42 -0.63 0.04 8.35
N ARG A 43 -1.68 -0.68 7.89
CA ARG A 43 -2.15 -1.88 8.58
C ARG A 43 -1.10 -2.99 8.62
N LEU A 44 -0.39 -3.21 7.51
CA LEU A 44 0.69 -4.20 7.41
C LEU A 44 1.91 -3.80 8.27
N ALA A 45 2.19 -2.50 8.37
CA ALA A 45 3.23 -1.95 9.21
C ALA A 45 2.92 -2.04 10.71
N ARG A 46 1.65 -1.87 11.10
CA ARG A 46 1.19 -1.73 12.49
C ARG A 46 1.62 -2.85 13.44
N SER A 47 1.83 -4.07 12.95
CA SER A 47 2.28 -5.19 13.80
C SER A 47 3.79 -5.30 13.93
N GLU A 48 4.55 -4.55 13.14
CA GLU A 48 6.02 -4.66 13.07
C GLU A 48 6.74 -3.38 13.50
N VAL A 49 6.03 -2.25 13.58
CA VAL A 49 6.57 -0.93 13.93
C VAL A 49 5.99 -0.50 15.28
N ASP A 50 6.85 -0.04 16.19
CA ASP A 50 6.42 0.53 17.46
C ASP A 50 5.70 1.88 17.23
N LEU A 51 4.61 2.11 17.95
CA LEU A 51 3.85 3.36 17.85
C LEU A 51 4.70 4.56 18.29
N ASP A 52 5.66 4.36 19.17
CA ASP A 52 6.56 5.42 19.63
C ASP A 52 7.44 5.99 18.51
N GLU A 53 7.65 5.23 17.42
CA GLU A 53 8.36 5.71 16.22
C GLU A 53 7.61 6.87 15.51
N ILE A 54 6.29 7.01 15.73
CA ILE A 54 5.48 8.12 15.20
C ILE A 54 5.92 9.47 15.79
N PHE A 55 6.54 9.50 16.97
CA PHE A 55 6.97 10.75 17.60
C PHE A 55 8.40 11.17 17.27
N ARG A 56 9.19 10.31 16.61
CA ARG A 56 10.62 10.59 16.33
C ARG A 56 10.89 11.56 15.18
N GLY A 57 9.84 11.98 14.46
CA GLY A 57 9.99 12.82 13.27
C GLY A 57 10.53 12.06 12.06
N PRO A 58 10.60 12.71 10.89
CA PRO A 58 11.09 12.11 9.65
C PRO A 58 12.58 11.74 9.73
N SER A 59 12.98 10.74 8.96
CA SER A 59 14.39 10.32 8.85
C SER A 59 15.19 11.24 7.93
N ASP A 60 16.52 11.14 7.97
CA ASP A 60 17.40 11.85 7.04
C ASP A 60 17.15 11.46 5.57
N ASP A 61 16.49 10.32 5.30
CA ASP A 61 16.12 9.91 3.96
C ASP A 61 15.04 10.83 3.34
N ALA A 62 14.31 11.59 4.16
CA ALA A 62 13.35 12.58 3.68
C ALA A 62 14.00 13.63 2.75
N PHE A 63 15.30 13.90 2.88
CA PHE A 63 16.02 14.80 1.99
C PHE A 63 16.26 14.24 0.57
N ILE A 64 16.21 12.93 0.41
CA ILE A 64 16.49 12.24 -0.87
C ILE A 64 15.20 11.70 -1.48
N ASN A 65 14.41 10.98 -0.68
CA ASN A 65 13.22 10.24 -1.12
C ASN A 65 11.94 10.71 -0.43
N GLY A 66 11.97 11.83 0.30
CA GLY A 66 10.84 12.37 1.03
C GLY A 66 9.89 13.23 0.18
N ILE A 67 8.87 13.75 0.86
CA ILE A 67 7.99 14.78 0.33
C ILE A 67 8.32 16.12 0.98
N CYS A 68 8.35 17.19 0.17
CA CYS A 68 8.52 18.55 0.63
C CYS A 68 7.25 19.35 0.34
N LEU A 69 6.63 19.88 1.39
CA LEU A 69 5.50 20.80 1.31
C LEU A 69 6.02 22.22 1.57
N TRP A 70 6.03 23.02 0.51
CA TRP A 70 6.45 24.42 0.56
C TRP A 70 5.41 25.30 -0.13
N ASP A 71 4.94 26.33 0.58
CA ASP A 71 3.90 27.24 0.10
C ASP A 71 4.45 28.43 -0.69
N CYS A 72 5.77 28.50 -0.89
CA CYS A 72 6.51 29.59 -1.52
C CYS A 72 6.30 30.98 -0.88
N ARG A 73 5.58 31.07 0.25
CA ARG A 73 5.30 32.32 0.97
C ARG A 73 6.12 32.44 2.23
N SER A 74 6.50 31.31 2.83
CA SER A 74 7.37 31.25 3.99
C SER A 74 8.80 30.85 3.60
N SER A 75 9.76 31.22 4.46
CA SER A 75 11.15 30.74 4.38
C SER A 75 11.32 29.32 4.91
N PHE A 76 10.24 28.65 5.32
CA PHE A 76 10.25 27.31 5.91
C PHE A 76 9.54 26.33 4.98
N ALA A 77 10.01 25.08 4.96
CA ALA A 77 9.37 23.99 4.25
C ALA A 77 9.22 22.80 5.20
N TYR A 78 8.15 22.03 5.02
CA TYR A 78 7.91 20.82 5.80
C TYR A 78 8.35 19.60 5.01
N TRP A 79 9.09 18.71 5.67
CA TRP A 79 9.60 17.49 5.08
C TRP A 79 9.04 16.29 5.82
N ASP A 80 8.69 15.25 5.08
CA ASP A 80 8.35 13.95 5.66
C ASP A 80 8.89 12.80 4.79
N ASP A 81 9.05 11.63 5.39
CA ASP A 81 9.44 10.43 4.65
C ASP A 81 8.33 10.03 3.66
N CYS A 82 8.70 9.68 2.44
CA CYS A 82 7.76 9.16 1.44
C CYS A 82 8.25 7.79 0.96
N LEU A 83 7.35 6.82 0.84
CA LEU A 83 7.69 5.50 0.30
C LEU A 83 7.76 5.54 -1.22
N SER A 84 8.83 4.98 -1.77
CA SER A 84 8.97 4.74 -3.21
C SER A 84 8.06 3.61 -3.69
N ASP A 85 7.80 3.57 -5.00
CA ASP A 85 7.00 2.49 -5.61
C ASP A 85 7.61 1.10 -5.37
N GLN A 86 8.95 0.98 -5.33
CA GLN A 86 9.63 -0.28 -5.06
C GLN A 86 9.40 -0.76 -3.62
N GLU A 87 9.34 0.16 -2.66
CA GLU A 87 9.07 -0.16 -1.26
C GLU A 87 7.59 -0.52 -1.07
N LEU A 88 6.68 0.19 -1.73
CA LEU A 88 5.26 -0.19 -1.77
C LEU A 88 5.07 -1.59 -2.37
N ASP A 89 5.77 -1.88 -3.47
CA ASP A 89 5.77 -3.20 -4.10
C ASP A 89 6.35 -4.28 -3.17
N LEU A 90 7.40 -3.98 -2.41
CA LEU A 90 7.93 -4.88 -1.38
C LEU A 90 6.90 -5.13 -0.27
N ILE A 91 6.30 -4.07 0.29
CA ILE A 91 5.32 -4.18 1.40
C ILE A 91 4.10 -4.99 0.96
N CYS A 92 3.56 -4.70 -0.23
CA CYS A 92 2.40 -5.39 -0.79
C CYS A 92 2.72 -6.79 -1.35
N GLY A 93 4.00 -7.15 -1.45
CA GLY A 93 4.45 -8.46 -1.90
C GLY A 93 4.24 -8.67 -3.40
N VAL A 94 4.73 -7.73 -4.21
CA VAL A 94 4.55 -7.70 -5.66
C VAL A 94 5.60 -8.53 -6.39
N TYR A 95 5.11 -9.28 -7.37
CA TYR A 95 5.83 -10.05 -8.37
C TYR A 95 5.52 -9.52 -9.77
N HIS A 96 6.54 -9.46 -10.62
CA HIS A 96 6.38 -9.23 -12.06
C HIS A 96 6.62 -10.55 -12.78
N ILE A 97 5.55 -11.15 -13.30
CA ILE A 97 5.59 -12.47 -13.95
C ILE A 97 5.45 -12.27 -15.45
N ALA A 98 6.39 -12.80 -16.23
CA ALA A 98 6.27 -12.79 -17.69
C ALA A 98 4.97 -13.46 -18.14
N THR A 99 4.28 -12.84 -19.11
CA THR A 99 3.06 -13.42 -19.70
C THR A 99 3.37 -14.40 -20.82
N GLY A 100 4.62 -14.46 -21.28
CA GLY A 100 5.03 -15.19 -22.49
C GLY A 100 4.57 -14.52 -23.78
N GLN A 101 3.99 -13.32 -23.71
CA GLN A 101 3.69 -12.47 -24.86
C GLN A 101 4.74 -11.38 -24.93
N SER A 102 5.23 -11.08 -26.13
CA SER A 102 6.18 -9.99 -26.36
C SER A 102 5.63 -9.04 -27.41
N ASP A 103 5.89 -7.76 -27.24
CA ASP A 103 5.61 -6.72 -28.24
C ASP A 103 6.90 -5.97 -28.61
N VAL A 104 6.76 -4.88 -29.38
CA VAL A 104 7.88 -4.07 -29.88
C VAL A 104 8.74 -3.49 -28.75
N HIS A 105 8.20 -3.38 -27.53
CA HIS A 105 8.85 -2.86 -26.33
C HIS A 105 9.39 -3.97 -25.40
N GLY A 106 9.28 -5.25 -25.80
CA GLY A 106 9.81 -6.39 -25.06
C GLY A 106 8.74 -7.34 -24.50
N GLU A 107 9.15 -8.17 -23.55
CA GLU A 107 8.28 -9.16 -22.90
C GLU A 107 7.27 -8.47 -21.97
N GLN A 108 5.98 -8.78 -22.15
CA GLN A 108 4.91 -8.25 -21.33
C GLN A 108 4.91 -8.91 -19.95
N MET A 109 4.68 -8.09 -18.91
CA MET A 109 4.73 -8.53 -17.53
C MET A 109 3.38 -8.36 -16.84
N ALA A 110 2.90 -9.42 -16.19
CA ALA A 110 1.77 -9.36 -15.27
C ALA A 110 2.25 -8.95 -13.88
N THR A 111 1.60 -7.94 -13.31
CA THR A 111 1.83 -7.52 -11.92
C THR A 111 0.86 -8.25 -11.00
N LEU A 112 1.40 -9.02 -10.07
CA LEU A 112 0.66 -9.87 -9.15
C LEU A 112 1.15 -9.64 -7.72
N SER A 113 0.26 -9.67 -6.72
CA SER A 113 0.63 -9.32 -5.35
C SER A 113 -0.11 -10.14 -4.28
N TRP A 114 0.51 -10.24 -3.10
CA TRP A 114 -0.10 -10.88 -1.92
C TRP A 114 -1.19 -10.01 -1.30
N TRP A 115 -0.95 -8.69 -1.25
CA TRP A 115 -1.86 -7.65 -0.77
C TRP A 115 -2.14 -6.64 -1.89
N PRO A 116 -3.31 -5.98 -1.91
CA PRO A 116 -3.60 -4.96 -2.90
C PRO A 116 -2.61 -3.80 -2.77
N ARG A 117 -2.17 -3.25 -3.91
CA ARG A 117 -1.37 -2.03 -3.92
C ARG A 117 -2.21 -0.83 -3.45
N PRO A 118 -1.59 0.23 -2.89
CA PRO A 118 -2.32 1.37 -2.35
C PRO A 118 -3.25 2.01 -3.37
N GLN A 119 -2.80 2.21 -4.61
CA GLN A 119 -3.63 2.80 -5.68
C GLN A 119 -4.88 1.94 -5.97
N THR A 120 -4.74 0.62 -6.01
CA THR A 120 -5.86 -0.31 -6.21
C THR A 120 -6.81 -0.30 -5.01
N PHE A 121 -6.26 -0.22 -3.79
CA PHE A 121 -7.04 -0.13 -2.56
C PHE A 121 -7.78 1.22 -2.44
N ALA A 122 -7.12 2.32 -2.77
CA ALA A 122 -7.67 3.67 -2.70
C ALA A 122 -8.85 3.88 -3.65
N SER A 123 -8.79 3.28 -4.84
CA SER A 123 -9.89 3.29 -5.82
C SER A 123 -11.04 2.33 -5.49
N SER A 124 -10.92 1.55 -4.42
CA SER A 124 -11.95 0.57 -4.04
C SER A 124 -13.08 1.23 -3.28
N GLY A 125 -14.28 0.65 -3.39
CA GLY A 125 -15.43 1.04 -2.58
C GLY A 125 -15.29 0.75 -1.08
N LEU A 126 -14.12 0.26 -0.67
CA LEU A 126 -13.79 0.11 0.73
C LEU A 126 -13.16 1.38 1.29
N ASN A 127 -12.45 2.19 0.50
CA ASN A 127 -11.68 3.34 0.98
C ASN A 127 -12.55 4.51 1.49
N VAL A 128 -12.95 4.46 2.76
CA VAL A 128 -13.70 5.48 3.49
C VAL A 128 -12.85 6.43 4.35
N GLY A 129 -11.54 6.49 4.11
CA GLY A 129 -10.61 7.39 4.82
C GLY A 129 -10.16 6.92 6.21
N TRP A 130 -10.67 5.80 6.73
CA TRP A 130 -10.21 5.19 7.98
C TRP A 130 -10.35 3.67 7.98
N TRP A 131 -9.62 2.98 8.86
CA TRP A 131 -9.60 1.52 8.93
C TRP A 131 -10.84 0.96 9.66
N THR A 132 -11.86 0.55 8.89
CA THR A 132 -13.14 0.08 9.44
C THR A 132 -13.09 -1.35 9.99
N PRO A 133 -14.01 -1.75 10.90
CA PRO A 133 -14.13 -3.15 11.34
C PRO A 133 -14.35 -4.13 10.18
N MET A 134 -15.05 -3.71 9.12
CA MET A 134 -15.25 -4.52 7.92
C MET A 134 -13.92 -4.78 7.18
N TRP A 135 -13.02 -3.79 7.15
CA TRP A 135 -11.69 -3.96 6.57
C TRP A 135 -10.83 -4.88 7.41
N GLU A 136 -10.90 -4.76 8.74
CA GLU A 136 -10.18 -5.67 9.63
C GLU A 136 -10.66 -7.11 9.42
N ALA A 137 -11.98 -7.34 9.32
CA ALA A 137 -12.52 -8.68 9.04
C ALA A 137 -12.05 -9.24 7.69
N TRP A 138 -12.06 -8.42 6.62
CA TRP A 138 -11.52 -8.80 5.32
C TRP A 138 -10.01 -9.11 5.39
N TYR A 139 -9.23 -8.26 6.07
CA TYR A 139 -7.79 -8.40 6.22
C TYR A 139 -7.44 -9.69 6.96
N GLN A 140 -8.10 -9.96 8.09
CA GLN A 140 -7.89 -11.17 8.88
C GLN A 140 -8.25 -12.43 8.11
N LYS A 141 -9.38 -12.41 7.36
CA LYS A 141 -9.76 -13.51 6.48
C LYS A 141 -8.70 -13.77 5.40
N ARG A 142 -8.17 -12.71 4.77
CA ARG A 142 -7.11 -12.81 3.77
C ARG A 142 -5.81 -13.32 4.39
N LEU A 143 -5.44 -12.83 5.57
CA LEU A 143 -4.25 -13.28 6.31
C LEU A 143 -4.32 -14.79 6.56
N GLN A 144 -5.45 -15.28 7.07
CA GLN A 144 -5.66 -16.70 7.33
C GLN A 144 -5.55 -17.55 6.04
N GLN A 145 -6.04 -17.05 4.90
CA GLN A 145 -5.87 -17.74 3.61
C GLN A 145 -4.39 -17.85 3.22
N LEU A 146 -3.63 -16.79 3.41
CA LEU A 146 -2.20 -16.76 3.08
C LEU A 146 -1.40 -17.69 4.00
N GLU A 147 -1.66 -17.64 5.30
CA GLU A 147 -0.99 -18.50 6.31
C GLU A 147 -1.33 -19.99 6.15
N SER A 148 -2.55 -20.32 5.69
CA SER A 148 -2.94 -21.70 5.37
C SER A 148 -2.44 -22.20 4.00
N GLY A 149 -1.73 -21.36 3.23
CA GLY A 149 -1.26 -21.70 1.88
C GLY A 149 -2.37 -21.78 0.81
N THR A 150 -3.60 -21.39 1.15
CA THR A 150 -4.74 -21.38 0.20
C THR A 150 -4.86 -20.06 -0.56
N GLY A 151 -4.19 -19.01 -0.08
CA GLY A 151 -4.15 -17.70 -0.70
C GLY A 151 -3.33 -17.70 -1.98
N ILE A 152 -3.92 -17.21 -3.06
CA ILE A 152 -3.23 -16.99 -4.35
C ILE A 152 -2.89 -15.52 -4.56
N LEU A 153 -1.81 -15.27 -5.31
CA LEU A 153 -1.54 -13.94 -5.84
C LEU A 153 -2.73 -13.43 -6.66
N ALA A 154 -2.99 -12.13 -6.55
CA ALA A 154 -4.03 -11.46 -7.33
C ALA A 154 -3.43 -10.34 -8.17
N ASN A 155 -3.99 -10.15 -9.36
CA ASN A 155 -3.69 -9.01 -10.23
C ASN A 155 -4.66 -7.86 -9.93
N HIS A 156 -4.43 -6.73 -10.60
CA HIS A 156 -5.28 -5.55 -10.48
C HIS A 156 -6.78 -5.85 -10.65
N SER A 157 -7.17 -6.60 -11.68
CA SER A 157 -8.58 -6.92 -11.95
C SER A 157 -9.21 -7.78 -10.86
N LYS A 158 -8.49 -8.80 -10.36
CA LYS A 158 -8.94 -9.64 -9.23
C LYS A 158 -9.09 -8.82 -7.96
N TRP A 159 -8.14 -7.92 -7.67
CA TRP A 159 -8.26 -7.02 -6.52
C TRP A 159 -9.46 -6.10 -6.64
N LYS A 160 -9.65 -5.46 -7.80
CA LYS A 160 -10.80 -4.60 -8.05
C LYS A 160 -12.13 -5.35 -7.86
N HIS A 161 -12.19 -6.63 -8.24
CA HIS A 161 -13.38 -7.45 -8.01
C HIS A 161 -13.57 -7.79 -6.51
N ASN A 162 -12.51 -8.23 -5.83
CA ASN A 162 -12.56 -8.68 -4.44
C ASN A 162 -12.76 -7.53 -3.43
N LEU A 163 -12.45 -6.29 -3.82
CA LEU A 163 -12.57 -5.10 -2.98
C LEU A 163 -13.86 -4.29 -3.27
N GLN A 164 -14.77 -4.80 -4.09
CA GLN A 164 -16.10 -4.21 -4.32
C GLN A 164 -17.09 -4.70 -3.26
N LEU A 165 -16.96 -4.22 -2.03
CA LEU A 165 -17.97 -4.47 -0.99
C LEU A 165 -19.04 -3.37 -0.96
N GLU A 166 -18.68 -2.09 -1.11
CA GLU A 166 -19.64 -0.98 -1.10
C GLU A 166 -19.49 -0.04 -2.30
N ARG A 167 -20.35 -0.20 -3.31
CA ARG A 167 -20.27 0.57 -4.57
C ARG A 167 -20.49 2.08 -4.39
N LYS A 168 -21.18 2.49 -3.33
CA LYS A 168 -21.52 3.91 -3.07
C LYS A 168 -20.47 4.65 -2.23
N ALA A 169 -19.58 3.94 -1.53
CA ALA A 169 -18.64 4.56 -0.61
C ALA A 169 -17.75 5.65 -1.25
N PRO A 170 -17.21 5.48 -2.48
CA PRO A 170 -16.38 6.51 -3.11
C PRO A 170 -17.12 7.83 -3.31
N SER A 171 -18.40 7.76 -3.71
CA SER A 171 -19.24 8.94 -3.90
C SER A 171 -19.54 9.67 -2.59
N TYR A 172 -19.71 8.94 -1.48
CA TYR A 172 -19.88 9.56 -0.16
C TYR A 172 -18.61 10.27 0.30
N ILE A 173 -17.43 9.68 0.07
CA ILE A 173 -16.15 10.29 0.45
C ILE A 173 -15.87 11.55 -0.37
N GLU A 174 -16.09 11.50 -1.67
CA GLU A 174 -15.96 12.68 -2.54
C GLU A 174 -16.86 13.83 -2.07
N ALA A 175 -18.09 13.52 -1.64
CA ALA A 175 -19.00 14.50 -1.06
C ALA A 175 -18.48 15.06 0.28
N ILE A 176 -17.93 14.22 1.16
CA ILE A 176 -17.34 14.64 2.44
C ILE A 176 -16.11 15.52 2.23
N GLU A 177 -15.21 15.13 1.33
CA GLU A 177 -13.99 15.90 1.00
C GLU A 177 -14.37 17.28 0.44
N LYS A 178 -15.36 17.34 -0.46
CA LYS A 178 -15.86 18.60 -1.00
C LYS A 178 -16.45 19.50 0.08
N CYS A 179 -17.29 18.97 0.96
CA CYS A 179 -17.85 19.74 2.08
C CYS A 179 -16.75 20.20 3.05
N SER A 180 -15.76 19.34 3.31
CA SER A 180 -14.64 19.66 4.19
C SER A 180 -13.77 20.79 3.62
N ALA A 181 -13.48 20.75 2.32
CA ALA A 181 -12.75 21.82 1.64
C ALA A 181 -13.47 23.18 1.75
N GLN A 182 -14.79 23.19 1.57
CA GLN A 182 -15.59 24.42 1.74
C GLN A 182 -15.53 24.98 3.16
N ILE A 183 -15.59 24.11 4.19
CA ILE A 183 -15.46 24.53 5.58
C ILE A 183 -14.08 25.14 5.85
N LEU A 184 -13.01 24.53 5.32
CA LEU A 184 -11.64 25.04 5.50
C LEU A 184 -11.42 26.40 4.83
N GLU A 185 -12.13 26.69 3.73
CA GLU A 185 -12.11 28.02 3.11
C GLU A 185 -12.83 29.07 3.95
N ILE A 186 -13.92 28.71 4.65
CA ILE A 186 -14.67 29.60 5.54
C ILE A 186 -13.88 29.95 6.80
N LEU A 187 -13.04 29.02 7.27
CA LEU A 187 -12.22 29.19 8.47
C LEU A 187 -10.91 29.96 8.23
N ARG A 188 -10.64 30.36 6.98
CA ARG A 188 -9.41 31.04 6.55
C ARG A 188 -9.57 32.54 6.47
#